data_AF-A0AAU7R6A5-F1
#
_entry.id   AF-A0AAU7R6A5-F1
#
_cell.length_a   1.000
_cell.length_b   1.000
_cell.length_c   1.000
_cell.angle_alpha   90.00
_cell.angle_beta   90.00
_cell.angle_gamma   90.00
#
_symmetry.space_group_name_H-M   'P 1'
#
loop_
_entity.id
_entity.type
_entity.pdbx_description
1 polymer ?
#
loop_
_entity_poly.entity_id
_entity_poly.type
_entity_poly.pdbx_seq_one_letter_code
_entity_poly.pdbx_strand_id
1 'polypeptide(L)'
;MQTVFSTVLPDMPAAAVIWLVLLAVAATVVAALIVRPSRFRSELVDRISDAARPSSIERAERARVRDREQFRYADEVAVAASRATATAERSRAEWLTAQEAAEAAWQAYQAAEEDVRRLTAAAALPLPRTAKTPAEYADRERWLHRAAMDAQWRDEITVRQLSDILGGNGWDPSRHPVEQELLLRRLVRDNMAARHRAATQREQAAWQTAERAAAAAQSLRDEAFAALHPVAEPPTALSIVGFAGPETTRELPVGTVADVTRELPPVARGRAAVAT
;
A
#
# COMPACT_ATOMS: atom_id res chain seq x y z
N MET A 1 -105.56 14.78 6.86
CA MET A 1 -105.48 13.59 5.98
C MET A 1 -104.38 13.88 4.96
N GLN A 2 -103.19 13.27 5.10
CA GLN A 2 -102.71 12.18 4.22
C GLN A 2 -102.69 12.63 2.75
N THR A 3 -101.59 12.75 1.99
CA THR A 3 -100.27 12.10 1.95
C THR A 3 -99.43 12.85 0.89
N VAL A 4 -98.24 13.36 1.23
CA VAL A 4 -97.27 13.81 0.20
C VAL A 4 -95.81 13.44 0.54
N PHE A 5 -95.59 12.57 1.53
CA PHE A 5 -94.26 12.03 1.87
C PHE A 5 -93.82 10.83 1.01
N SER A 6 -94.50 10.54 -0.10
CA SER A 6 -94.33 9.28 -0.83
C SER A 6 -93.76 9.43 -2.24
N THR A 7 -92.86 10.39 -2.46
CA THR A 7 -92.15 10.55 -3.75
C THR A 7 -90.62 10.53 -3.64
N VAL A 8 -90.03 10.21 -2.47
CA VAL A 8 -88.56 10.12 -2.30
C VAL A 8 -88.09 8.71 -1.87
N LEU A 9 -88.96 7.71 -1.83
CA LEU A 9 -88.63 6.36 -1.35
C LEU A 9 -88.58 5.17 -2.35
N PRO A 10 -88.55 5.30 -3.70
CA PRO A 10 -88.32 4.13 -4.57
C PRO A 10 -86.86 3.90 -5.01
N ASP A 11 -85.92 4.82 -4.78
CA ASP A 11 -84.51 4.65 -5.21
C ASP A 11 -83.61 3.97 -4.16
N MET A 12 -84.03 3.94 -2.89
CA MET A 12 -83.35 3.23 -1.80
C MET A 12 -83.25 1.70 -1.98
N PRO A 13 -84.28 0.96 -2.46
CA PRO A 13 -84.16 -0.49 -2.61
C PRO A 13 -83.20 -0.91 -3.73
N ALA A 14 -83.03 -0.11 -4.79
CA ALA A 14 -82.10 -0.43 -5.89
C ALA A 14 -80.63 -0.36 -5.44
N ALA A 15 -80.28 0.67 -4.66
CA ALA A 15 -78.95 0.78 -4.06
C ALA A 15 -78.67 -0.36 -3.07
N ALA A 16 -79.67 -0.77 -2.28
CA ALA A 16 -79.55 -1.89 -1.35
C ALA A 16 -79.29 -3.23 -2.06
N VAL A 17 -79.92 -3.46 -3.23
CA VAL A 17 -79.69 -4.68 -4.02
C VAL A 17 -78.26 -4.70 -4.57
N ILE A 18 -77.74 -3.58 -5.07
CA ILE A 18 -76.34 -3.50 -5.55
C ILE A 18 -75.38 -3.80 -4.39
N TRP A 19 -75.64 -3.24 -3.20
CA TRP A 19 -74.83 -3.53 -2.01
C TRP A 19 -74.91 -4.99 -1.57
N LEU A 20 -76.07 -5.62 -1.62
CA LEU A 20 -76.22 -7.04 -1.29
C LEU A 20 -75.53 -7.95 -2.30
N VAL A 21 -75.59 -7.62 -3.60
CA VAL A 21 -74.84 -8.35 -4.63
C VAL A 21 -73.34 -8.19 -4.42
N LEU A 22 -72.86 -6.97 -4.14
CA LEU A 22 -71.45 -6.72 -3.83
C LEU A 22 -70.99 -7.45 -2.56
N LEU A 23 -71.81 -7.47 -1.51
CA LEU A 23 -71.55 -8.23 -0.29
C LEU A 23 -71.54 -9.73 -0.53
N ALA A 24 -72.47 -10.24 -1.35
CA ALA A 24 -72.51 -11.66 -1.70
C ALA A 24 -71.27 -12.07 -2.50
N VAL A 25 -70.83 -11.25 -3.46
CA VAL A 25 -69.59 -11.46 -4.24
C VAL A 25 -68.36 -11.39 -3.33
N ALA A 26 -68.28 -10.39 -2.45
CA ALA A 26 -67.19 -10.26 -1.49
C ALA A 26 -67.16 -11.47 -0.54
N ALA A 27 -68.31 -11.90 -0.02
CA ALA A 27 -68.42 -13.07 0.85
C ALA A 27 -68.04 -14.37 0.14
N THR A 28 -68.40 -14.53 -1.14
CA THR A 28 -67.97 -15.71 -1.93
C THR A 28 -66.47 -15.71 -2.19
N VAL A 29 -65.87 -14.56 -2.47
CA VAL A 29 -64.41 -14.43 -2.62
C VAL A 29 -63.70 -14.76 -1.31
N VAL A 30 -64.19 -14.23 -0.17
CA VAL A 30 -63.65 -14.51 1.17
C VAL A 30 -63.80 -16.00 1.53
N ALA A 31 -64.98 -16.59 1.29
CA ALA A 31 -65.23 -18.01 1.53
C ALA A 31 -64.33 -18.91 0.67
N ALA A 32 -64.14 -18.56 -0.61
CA ALA A 32 -63.21 -19.26 -1.50
C ALA A 32 -61.76 -19.16 -1.00
N LEU A 33 -61.37 -18.01 -0.45
CA LEU A 33 -60.05 -17.79 0.15
C LEU A 33 -59.83 -18.65 1.41
N ILE A 34 -60.87 -18.81 2.23
CA ILE A 34 -60.82 -19.62 3.47
C ILE A 34 -60.78 -21.12 3.17
N VAL A 35 -61.52 -21.57 2.15
CA VAL A 35 -61.59 -23.01 1.79
C VAL A 35 -60.34 -23.48 1.03
N ARG A 36 -59.65 -22.60 0.28
CA ARG A 36 -58.48 -22.99 -0.52
C ARG A 36 -57.30 -22.00 -0.44
N PRO A 37 -56.81 -21.68 0.77
CA PRO A 37 -55.87 -20.58 0.99
C PRO A 37 -54.47 -20.82 0.40
N SER A 38 -54.08 -22.07 0.14
CA SER A 38 -52.76 -22.40 -0.43
C SER A 38 -52.70 -22.24 -1.94
N ARG A 39 -53.79 -22.55 -2.67
CA ARG A 39 -53.80 -22.49 -4.14
C ARG A 39 -53.87 -21.07 -4.68
N PHE A 40 -54.76 -20.25 -4.11
CA PHE A 40 -54.86 -18.84 -4.51
C PHE A 40 -53.64 -18.02 -4.09
N ARG A 41 -53.03 -18.29 -2.92
CA ARG A 41 -51.77 -17.63 -2.55
C ARG A 41 -50.62 -18.08 -3.45
N SER A 42 -50.51 -19.36 -3.78
CA SER A 42 -49.44 -19.85 -4.69
C SER A 42 -49.57 -19.24 -6.08
N GLU A 43 -50.75 -19.26 -6.70
CA GLU A 43 -50.92 -18.73 -8.07
C GLU A 43 -50.73 -17.22 -8.17
N LEU A 44 -51.14 -16.47 -7.13
CA LEU A 44 -51.00 -15.01 -7.10
C LEU A 44 -49.56 -14.62 -6.76
N VAL A 45 -48.88 -15.35 -5.86
CA VAL A 45 -47.45 -15.19 -5.59
C VAL A 45 -46.60 -15.61 -6.79
N ASP A 46 -46.92 -16.72 -7.47
CA ASP A 46 -46.23 -17.17 -8.67
C ASP A 46 -46.43 -16.18 -9.82
N ARG A 47 -47.63 -15.63 -10.01
CA ARG A 47 -47.89 -14.62 -11.06
C ARG A 47 -47.23 -13.28 -10.77
N ILE A 48 -47.21 -12.83 -9.50
CA ILE A 48 -46.44 -11.65 -9.08
C ILE A 48 -44.94 -11.92 -9.23
N SER A 49 -44.47 -13.13 -8.88
CA SER A 49 -43.07 -13.53 -9.01
C SER A 49 -42.65 -13.66 -10.48
N ASP A 50 -43.51 -14.12 -11.38
CA ASP A 50 -43.24 -14.20 -12.82
C ASP A 50 -43.33 -12.83 -13.49
N ALA A 51 -44.21 -11.93 -13.02
CA ALA A 51 -44.23 -10.54 -13.47
C ALA A 51 -43.05 -9.70 -12.93
N ALA A 52 -42.51 -10.08 -11.76
CA ALA A 52 -41.32 -9.47 -11.17
C ALA A 52 -40.00 -10.08 -11.70
N ARG A 53 -40.07 -11.20 -12.43
CA ARG A 53 -38.89 -11.79 -13.08
C ARG A 53 -38.53 -10.92 -14.29
N PRO A 54 -37.31 -10.35 -14.34
CA PRO A 54 -36.87 -9.61 -15.50
C PRO A 54 -36.93 -10.51 -16.73
N SER A 55 -37.53 -9.96 -17.80
CA SER A 55 -37.64 -10.65 -19.08
C SER A 55 -36.26 -11.13 -19.55
N SER A 56 -36.22 -12.20 -20.36
CA SER A 56 -34.96 -12.68 -20.93
C SER A 56 -34.18 -11.58 -21.67
N ILE A 57 -34.91 -10.64 -22.28
CA ILE A 57 -34.38 -9.46 -22.96
C ILE A 57 -33.74 -8.50 -21.94
N GLU A 58 -34.43 -8.13 -20.87
CA GLU A 58 -33.86 -7.28 -19.81
C GLU A 58 -32.63 -7.93 -19.16
N ARG A 59 -32.62 -9.25 -18.97
CA ARG A 59 -31.44 -9.96 -18.45
C ARG A 59 -30.27 -9.89 -19.42
N ALA A 60 -30.51 -10.03 -20.72
CA ALA A 60 -29.49 -9.90 -21.75
C ALA A 60 -28.97 -8.46 -21.87
N GLU A 61 -29.83 -7.46 -21.75
CA GLU A 61 -29.44 -6.04 -21.71
C GLU A 61 -28.59 -5.72 -20.47
N ARG A 62 -29.02 -6.17 -19.28
CA ARG A 62 -28.23 -6.04 -18.04
C ARG A 62 -26.88 -6.75 -18.11
N ALA A 63 -26.80 -7.91 -18.77
CA ALA A 63 -25.53 -8.59 -19.02
C ALA A 63 -24.62 -7.75 -19.93
N ARG A 64 -25.14 -7.24 -21.06
CA ARG A 64 -24.37 -6.38 -21.98
C ARG A 64 -23.87 -5.09 -21.31
N VAL A 65 -24.68 -4.47 -20.44
CA VAL A 65 -24.26 -3.28 -19.70
C VAL A 65 -23.13 -3.64 -18.73
N ARG A 66 -23.28 -4.71 -17.95
CA ARG A 66 -22.22 -5.21 -17.05
C ARG A 66 -20.93 -5.55 -17.77
N ASP A 67 -21.01 -6.25 -18.92
CA ASP A 67 -19.84 -6.59 -19.72
C ASP A 67 -19.11 -5.33 -20.18
N ARG A 68 -19.84 -4.30 -20.65
CA ARG A 68 -19.24 -3.02 -21.08
C ARG A 68 -18.59 -2.26 -19.93
N GLU A 69 -19.25 -2.22 -18.77
CA GLU A 69 -18.70 -1.59 -17.56
C GLU A 69 -17.44 -2.32 -17.10
N GLN A 70 -17.45 -3.65 -17.16
CA GLN A 70 -16.30 -4.48 -16.84
C GLN A 70 -15.12 -4.23 -17.79
N PHE A 71 -15.37 -4.17 -19.10
CA PHE A 71 -14.30 -3.84 -20.06
C PHE A 71 -13.72 -2.44 -19.82
N ARG A 72 -14.57 -1.46 -19.48
CA ARG A 72 -14.09 -0.11 -19.14
C ARG A 72 -13.23 -0.13 -17.88
N TYR A 73 -13.70 -0.80 -16.83
CA TYR A 73 -12.94 -0.94 -15.59
C TYR A 73 -11.60 -1.65 -15.82
N ALA A 74 -11.58 -2.74 -16.59
CA ALA A 74 -10.35 -3.45 -16.92
C ALA A 74 -9.34 -2.56 -17.67
N ASP A 75 -9.82 -1.73 -18.61
CA ASP A 75 -8.98 -0.76 -19.33
C ASP A 75 -8.42 0.33 -18.39
N GLU A 76 -9.25 0.88 -17.50
CA GLU A 76 -8.83 1.87 -16.50
C GLU A 76 -7.75 1.32 -15.56
N VAL A 77 -7.93 0.10 -15.05
CA VAL A 77 -6.96 -0.56 -14.17
C VAL A 77 -5.68 -0.92 -14.95
N ALA A 78 -5.78 -1.35 -16.20
CA ALA A 78 -4.61 -1.62 -17.04
C ALA A 78 -3.75 -0.35 -17.26
N VAL A 79 -4.39 0.80 -17.50
CA VAL A 79 -3.70 2.09 -17.60
C VAL A 79 -3.05 2.47 -16.27
N ALA A 80 -3.75 2.27 -15.15
CA ALA A 80 -3.19 2.51 -13.81
C ALA A 80 -1.97 1.61 -13.53
N ALA A 81 -2.05 0.32 -13.87
CA ALA A 81 -0.96 -0.65 -13.72
C ALA A 81 0.26 -0.28 -14.58
N SER A 82 0.04 0.21 -15.80
CA SER A 82 1.12 0.70 -16.68
C SER A 82 1.83 1.92 -16.07
N ARG A 83 1.08 2.91 -15.56
CA ARG A 83 1.64 4.09 -14.90
C ARG A 83 2.38 3.75 -13.60
N ALA A 84 1.86 2.79 -12.83
CA ALA A 84 2.51 2.31 -11.63
C ALA A 84 3.82 1.57 -11.95
N THR A 85 3.84 0.79 -13.03
CA THR A 85 5.06 0.14 -13.54
C THR A 85 6.14 1.16 -13.87
N ALA A 86 5.81 2.19 -14.66
CA ALA A 86 6.75 3.25 -15.01
C ALA A 86 7.25 4.03 -13.77
N THR A 87 6.42 4.14 -12.73
CA THR A 87 6.83 4.76 -11.46
C THR A 87 7.78 3.85 -10.68
N ALA A 88 7.50 2.55 -10.62
CA ALA A 88 8.40 1.58 -10.00
C ALA A 88 9.78 1.54 -10.68
N GLU A 89 9.83 1.62 -12.01
CA GLU A 89 11.08 1.70 -12.78
C GLU A 89 11.88 2.96 -12.46
N ARG A 90 11.22 4.13 -12.42
CA ARG A 90 11.87 5.40 -12.03
C ARG A 90 12.41 5.35 -10.60
N SER A 91 11.61 4.90 -9.64
CA SER A 91 12.04 4.78 -8.24
C SER A 91 13.19 3.78 -8.08
N ARG A 92 13.22 2.70 -8.88
CA ARG A 92 14.35 1.78 -8.92
C ARG A 92 15.62 2.44 -9.44
N ALA A 93 15.52 3.23 -10.51
CA ALA A 93 16.66 3.99 -11.04
C ALA A 93 17.19 5.00 -10.00
N GLU A 94 16.31 5.73 -9.33
CA GLU A 94 16.66 6.65 -8.24
C GLU A 94 17.36 5.93 -7.08
N TRP A 95 16.88 4.74 -6.70
CA TRP A 95 17.55 3.93 -5.68
C TRP A 95 18.95 3.49 -6.11
N LEU A 96 19.15 3.05 -7.36
CA LEU A 96 20.46 2.67 -7.87
C LEU A 96 21.44 3.86 -7.85
N THR A 97 20.99 5.05 -8.27
CA THR A 97 21.81 6.27 -8.16
C THR A 97 22.15 6.61 -6.70
N ALA A 98 21.20 6.43 -5.78
CA ALA A 98 21.45 6.65 -4.36
C ALA A 98 22.44 5.63 -3.76
N GLN A 99 22.40 4.37 -4.23
CA GLN A 99 23.35 3.32 -3.85
C GLN A 99 24.75 3.64 -4.36
N GLU A 100 24.90 4.03 -5.63
CA GLU A 100 26.19 4.46 -6.20
C GLU A 100 26.78 5.63 -5.41
N ALA A 101 25.94 6.60 -5.03
CA ALA A 101 26.37 7.73 -4.20
C ALA A 101 26.77 7.32 -2.77
N ALA A 102 26.09 6.35 -2.17
CA ALA A 102 26.44 5.80 -0.87
C ALA A 102 27.77 5.04 -0.91
N GLU A 103 27.99 4.23 -1.94
CA GLU A 103 29.25 3.51 -2.15
C GLU A 103 30.40 4.48 -2.41
N ALA A 104 30.22 5.50 -3.26
CA ALA A 104 31.23 6.52 -3.49
C ALA A 104 31.61 7.26 -2.18
N ALA A 105 30.62 7.59 -1.35
CA ALA A 105 30.85 8.20 -0.05
C ALA A 105 31.56 7.25 0.94
N TRP A 106 31.27 5.95 0.88
CA TRP A 106 31.97 4.93 1.65
C TRP A 106 33.45 4.83 1.26
N GLN A 107 33.76 4.77 -0.03
CA GLN A 107 35.13 4.73 -0.53
C GLN A 107 35.91 5.99 -0.15
N ALA A 108 35.30 7.18 -0.24
CA ALA A 108 35.91 8.43 0.21
C ALA A 108 36.20 8.43 1.72
N TYR A 109 35.30 7.88 2.53
CA TYR A 109 35.51 7.69 3.97
C TYR A 109 36.67 6.71 4.25
N GLN A 110 36.75 5.58 3.54
CA GLN A 110 37.85 4.63 3.70
C GLN A 110 39.20 5.25 3.36
N ALA A 111 39.29 6.00 2.24
CA ALA A 111 40.51 6.71 1.88
C ALA A 111 40.95 7.71 2.98
N ALA A 112 39.99 8.47 3.54
CA ALA A 112 40.27 9.40 4.64
C ALA A 112 40.70 8.68 5.93
N GLU A 113 40.12 7.51 6.23
CA GLU A 113 40.49 6.68 7.37
C GLU A 113 41.90 6.07 7.21
N GLU A 114 42.26 5.62 6.00
CA GLU A 114 43.60 5.15 5.67
C GLU A 114 44.66 6.25 5.85
N ASP A 115 44.35 7.47 5.40
CA ASP A 115 45.21 8.65 5.62
C ASP A 115 45.47 8.89 7.11
N VAL A 116 44.42 8.83 7.94
CA VAL A 116 44.53 8.99 9.40
C VAL A 116 45.36 7.86 10.01
N ARG A 117 45.17 6.60 9.58
CA ARG A 117 45.96 5.46 10.08
C ARG A 117 47.44 5.60 9.72
N ARG A 118 47.74 5.95 8.46
CA ARG A 118 49.09 6.16 7.97
C ARG A 118 49.80 7.27 8.76
N LEU A 119 49.13 8.39 8.99
CA LEU A 119 49.72 9.50 9.77
C LEU A 119 49.82 9.21 11.26
N THR A 120 48.88 8.45 11.82
CA THR A 120 48.97 7.99 13.21
C THR A 120 50.18 7.08 13.40
N ALA A 121 50.45 6.17 12.44
CA ALA A 121 51.65 5.35 12.45
C ALA A 121 52.93 6.20 12.29
N ALA A 122 52.91 7.21 11.42
CA ALA A 122 54.03 8.14 11.27
C ALA A 122 54.28 9.00 12.53
N ALA A 123 53.22 9.38 13.25
CA ALA A 123 53.31 10.14 14.51
C ALA A 123 53.97 9.34 15.64
N ALA A 124 53.98 8.01 15.57
CA ALA A 124 54.66 7.16 16.53
C ALA A 124 56.19 7.10 16.30
N LEU A 125 56.68 7.55 15.14
CA LEU A 125 58.11 7.60 14.86
C LEU A 125 58.75 8.79 15.59
N PRO A 126 59.95 8.60 16.19
CA PRO A 126 60.65 9.69 16.83
C PRO A 126 61.00 10.78 15.82
N LEU A 127 60.71 12.03 16.19
CA LEU A 127 61.04 13.20 15.40
C LEU A 127 62.54 13.29 15.11
N PRO A 128 62.93 13.73 13.89
CA PRO A 128 64.25 14.28 13.67
C PRO A 128 64.50 15.42 14.68
N ARG A 129 65.64 15.41 15.36
CA ARG A 129 66.05 16.48 16.29
C ARG A 129 66.55 17.71 15.50
N THR A 130 65.73 18.25 14.61
CA THR A 130 66.03 19.52 13.93
C THR A 130 65.69 20.68 14.86
N ALA A 131 66.54 21.72 14.84
CA ALA A 131 66.31 22.92 15.62
C ALA A 131 65.09 23.66 15.06
N LYS A 132 64.09 23.89 15.91
CA LYS A 132 62.85 24.60 15.55
C LYS A 132 63.16 26.08 15.30
N THR A 133 63.32 26.49 14.04
CA THR A 133 63.57 27.89 13.68
C THR A 133 62.26 28.64 13.37
N PRO A 134 62.20 29.98 13.56
CA PRO A 134 61.04 30.79 13.14
C PRO A 134 60.66 30.64 11.66
N ALA A 135 61.65 30.45 10.78
CA ALA A 135 61.42 30.23 9.35
C ALA A 135 60.68 28.90 9.09
N GLU A 136 61.06 27.81 9.77
CA GLU A 136 60.36 26.54 9.68
C GLU A 136 58.91 26.63 10.13
N TYR A 137 58.62 27.41 11.18
CA TYR A 137 57.24 27.63 11.65
C TYR A 137 56.40 28.33 10.59
N ALA A 138 56.92 29.38 9.96
CA ALA A 138 56.22 30.10 8.91
C ALA A 138 56.01 29.24 7.65
N ASP A 139 56.97 28.38 7.29
CA ASP A 139 56.80 27.42 6.19
C ASP A 139 55.70 26.39 6.48
N ARG A 140 55.63 25.89 7.72
CA ARG A 140 54.60 24.94 8.15
C ARG A 140 53.22 25.57 8.13
N GLU A 141 53.09 26.79 8.63
CA GLU A 141 51.83 27.55 8.57
C GLU A 141 51.35 27.73 7.12
N ARG A 142 52.26 28.12 6.21
CA ARG A 142 51.95 28.24 4.78
C ARG A 142 51.52 26.93 4.14
N TRP A 143 52.16 25.82 4.52
CA TRP A 143 51.80 24.50 4.02
C TRP A 143 50.42 24.08 4.52
N LEU A 144 50.15 24.25 5.81
CA LEU A 144 48.86 23.94 6.42
C LEU A 144 47.72 24.76 5.82
N HIS A 145 47.90 26.06 5.61
CA HIS A 145 46.91 26.90 4.93
C HIS A 145 46.59 26.39 3.52
N ARG A 146 47.62 26.00 2.74
CA ARG A 146 47.40 25.37 1.44
C ARG A 146 46.65 24.05 1.55
N ALA A 147 47.01 23.19 2.49
CA ALA A 147 46.34 21.91 2.69
C ALA A 147 44.87 22.08 3.07
N ALA A 148 44.52 23.05 3.91
CA ALA A 148 43.13 23.38 4.23
C ALA A 148 42.38 23.96 3.03
N MET A 149 43.00 24.85 2.26
CA MET A 149 42.41 25.38 1.03
C MET A 149 42.14 24.27 0.00
N ASP A 150 43.10 23.36 -0.19
CA ASP A 150 42.96 22.21 -1.09
C ASP A 150 41.84 21.28 -0.63
N ALA A 151 41.76 20.99 0.67
CA ALA A 151 40.69 20.21 1.26
C ALA A 151 39.32 20.90 1.05
N GLN A 152 39.24 22.21 1.21
CA GLN A 152 38.00 22.95 0.96
C GLN A 152 37.63 22.93 -0.53
N TRP A 153 38.60 23.04 -1.44
CA TRP A 153 38.34 22.98 -2.88
C TRP A 153 37.81 21.62 -3.33
N ARG A 154 38.25 20.54 -2.69
CA ARG A 154 37.73 19.18 -2.88
C ARG A 154 36.43 18.92 -2.12
N ASP A 155 35.89 19.95 -1.50
CA ASP A 155 34.71 19.88 -0.63
C ASP A 155 34.93 18.94 0.57
N GLU A 156 36.15 18.64 0.98
CA GLU A 156 36.42 17.74 2.12
C GLU A 156 36.16 18.41 3.48
N ILE A 157 36.27 19.75 3.51
CA ILE A 157 35.92 20.59 4.66
C ILE A 157 34.98 21.72 4.23
N THR A 158 34.16 22.17 5.17
CA THR A 158 33.22 23.27 4.93
C THR A 158 33.93 24.63 4.98
N VAL A 159 33.35 25.64 4.33
CA VAL A 159 33.85 27.04 4.38
C VAL A 159 33.91 27.58 5.81
N ARG A 160 32.97 27.16 6.67
CA ARG A 160 32.98 27.53 8.10
C ARG A 160 34.18 26.92 8.81
N GLN A 161 34.41 25.62 8.63
CA GLN A 161 35.58 24.93 9.21
C GLN A 161 36.89 25.52 8.69
N LEU A 162 36.97 25.89 7.41
CA LEU A 162 38.13 26.61 6.85
C LEU A 162 38.32 27.97 7.54
N SER A 163 37.24 28.74 7.74
CA SER A 163 37.32 30.03 8.43
C SER A 163 37.75 29.88 9.89
N ASP A 164 37.28 28.85 10.59
CA ASP A 164 37.69 28.53 11.97
C ASP A 164 39.17 28.14 12.04
N ILE A 165 39.64 27.39 11.05
CA ILE A 165 41.05 27.00 10.86
C ILE A 165 41.94 28.23 10.65
N LEU A 166 41.58 29.10 9.68
CA LEU A 166 42.35 30.29 9.34
C LEU A 166 42.24 31.39 10.41
N GLY A 167 41.16 31.40 11.19
CA GLY A 167 40.91 32.34 12.28
C GLY A 167 41.66 32.05 13.57
N GLY A 168 42.56 31.05 13.59
CA GLY A 168 43.41 30.74 14.75
C GLY A 168 42.70 29.96 15.88
N ASN A 169 41.44 29.55 15.71
CA ASN A 169 40.67 28.86 16.74
C ASN A 169 41.00 27.35 16.86
N GLY A 170 41.88 26.80 16.02
CA GLY A 170 42.23 25.38 16.06
C GLY A 170 43.70 25.03 15.83
N TRP A 171 44.50 25.95 15.29
CA TRP A 171 45.85 25.65 14.80
C TRP A 171 46.91 26.46 15.55
N ASP A 172 47.78 25.75 16.27
CA ASP A 172 48.92 26.32 16.98
C ASP A 172 50.22 25.89 16.28
N PRO A 173 50.90 26.80 15.54
CA PRO A 173 52.14 26.51 14.81
C PRO A 173 53.25 25.93 15.69
N SER A 174 53.19 26.12 17.01
CA SER A 174 54.18 25.62 17.94
C SER A 174 54.04 24.10 18.23
N ARG A 175 52.88 23.50 17.88
CA ARG A 175 52.61 22.07 18.02
C ARG A 175 53.41 21.21 17.04
N HIS A 176 53.40 19.90 17.28
CA HIS A 176 54.09 18.94 16.44
C HIS A 176 53.51 18.96 15.01
N PRO A 177 54.34 19.00 13.95
CA PRO A 177 53.86 19.11 12.56
C PRO A 177 52.88 17.99 12.18
N VAL A 178 53.22 16.75 12.52
CA VAL A 178 52.36 15.58 12.28
C VAL A 178 51.06 15.64 13.09
N GLU A 179 51.04 16.24 14.28
CA GLU A 179 49.81 16.39 15.05
C GLU A 179 48.85 17.37 14.37
N GLN A 180 49.35 18.45 13.76
CA GLN A 180 48.52 19.41 13.03
C GLN A 180 47.93 18.81 11.76
N GLU A 181 48.74 18.09 10.98
CA GLU A 181 48.22 17.35 9.82
C GLU A 181 47.19 16.30 10.24
N LEU A 182 47.44 15.59 11.34
CA LEU A 182 46.52 14.59 11.86
C LEU A 182 45.18 15.20 12.31
N LEU A 183 45.18 16.41 12.87
CA LEU A 183 43.95 17.15 13.18
C LEU A 183 43.13 17.44 11.91
N LEU A 184 43.78 17.94 10.85
CA LEU A 184 43.11 18.20 9.57
C LEU A 184 42.54 16.90 8.97
N ARG A 185 43.31 15.81 8.98
CA ARG A 185 42.87 14.53 8.40
C ARG A 185 41.75 13.87 9.20
N ARG A 186 41.75 14.00 10.53
CA ARG A 186 40.62 13.58 11.37
C ARG A 186 39.36 14.38 11.07
N LEU A 187 39.49 15.70 10.87
CA LEU A 187 38.36 16.54 10.47
C LEU A 187 37.78 16.10 9.11
N VAL A 188 38.64 15.86 8.12
CA VAL A 188 38.22 15.33 6.81
C VAL A 188 37.52 13.98 6.96
N ARG A 189 38.10 13.04 7.69
CA ARG A 189 37.49 11.74 7.98
C ARG A 189 36.10 11.89 8.62
N ASP A 190 35.96 12.76 9.61
CA ASP A 190 34.69 12.95 10.31
C ASP A 190 33.60 13.54 9.39
N ASN A 191 33.99 14.47 8.51
CA ASN A 191 33.11 14.99 7.46
C ASN A 191 32.71 13.90 6.46
N MET A 192 33.65 13.06 6.00
CA MET A 192 33.34 11.93 5.09
C MET A 192 32.45 10.90 5.76
N ALA A 193 32.67 10.61 7.04
CA ALA A 193 31.80 9.74 7.82
C ALA A 193 30.37 10.30 7.90
N ALA A 194 30.23 11.62 8.10
CA ALA A 194 28.92 12.28 8.12
C ALA A 194 28.22 12.22 6.74
N ARG A 195 28.97 12.42 5.65
CA ARG A 195 28.47 12.30 4.28
C ARG A 195 28.02 10.90 3.94
N HIS A 196 28.81 9.89 4.29
CA HIS A 196 28.46 8.49 4.13
C HIS A 196 27.15 8.18 4.87
N ARG A 197 27.03 8.56 6.15
CA ARG A 197 25.77 8.38 6.91
C ARG A 197 24.57 9.05 6.22
N ALA A 198 24.73 10.28 5.73
CA ALA A 198 23.67 10.99 5.02
C ALA A 198 23.34 10.37 3.65
N ALA A 199 24.31 9.76 2.98
CA ALA A 199 24.10 9.04 1.73
C ALA A 199 23.36 7.71 1.97
N THR A 200 23.76 6.91 2.97
CA THR A 200 23.05 5.69 3.37
C THR A 200 21.60 5.96 3.78
N GLN A 201 21.33 7.07 4.48
CA GLN A 201 19.96 7.45 4.82
C GLN A 201 19.11 7.76 3.58
N ARG A 202 19.69 8.44 2.58
CA ARG A 202 19.03 8.72 1.30
C ARG A 202 18.80 7.45 0.49
N GLU A 203 19.78 6.55 0.45
CA GLU A 203 19.66 5.22 -0.16
C GLU A 203 18.50 4.44 0.47
N GLN A 204 18.45 4.37 1.81
CA GLN A 204 17.39 3.64 2.52
C GLN A 204 16.01 4.23 2.23
N ALA A 205 15.88 5.55 2.16
CA ALA A 205 14.62 6.22 1.81
C ALA A 205 14.20 5.94 0.35
N ALA A 206 15.16 5.95 -0.58
CA ALA A 206 14.93 5.63 -1.98
C ALA A 206 14.53 4.15 -2.15
N TRP A 207 15.20 3.24 -1.44
CA TRP A 207 14.85 1.81 -1.42
C TRP A 207 13.41 1.60 -0.95
N GLN A 208 13.01 2.19 0.18
CA GLN A 208 11.62 2.08 0.66
C GLN A 208 10.60 2.61 -0.36
N THR A 209 10.95 3.69 -1.06
CA THR A 209 10.08 4.26 -2.10
C THR A 209 9.95 3.32 -3.29
N ALA A 210 11.07 2.73 -3.73
CA ALA A 210 11.10 1.74 -4.80
C ALA A 210 10.30 0.48 -4.44
N GLU A 211 10.44 -0.04 -3.22
CA GLU A 211 9.67 -1.20 -2.73
C GLU A 211 8.17 -0.92 -2.73
N ARG A 212 7.74 0.25 -2.21
CA ARG A 212 6.32 0.63 -2.22
C ARG A 212 5.78 0.77 -3.64
N ALA A 213 6.55 1.39 -4.54
CA ALA A 213 6.15 1.55 -5.93
C ALA A 213 6.05 0.19 -6.66
N ALA A 214 6.97 -0.73 -6.39
CA ALA A 214 6.94 -2.09 -6.93
C ALA A 214 5.73 -2.89 -6.42
N ALA A 215 5.43 -2.81 -5.12
CA ALA A 215 4.26 -3.45 -4.53
C ALA A 215 2.95 -2.90 -5.11
N ALA A 216 2.84 -1.58 -5.26
CA ALA A 216 1.67 -0.94 -5.88
C ALA A 216 1.51 -1.36 -7.35
N ALA A 217 2.60 -1.40 -8.11
CA ALA A 217 2.58 -1.87 -9.49
C ALA A 217 2.14 -3.34 -9.59
N GLN A 218 2.61 -4.20 -8.69
CA GLN A 218 2.20 -5.60 -8.68
C GLN A 218 0.71 -5.74 -8.35
N SER A 219 0.23 -5.08 -7.29
CA SER A 219 -1.18 -5.09 -6.91
C SER A 219 -2.10 -4.66 -8.06
N LEU A 220 -1.74 -3.59 -8.78
CA LEU A 220 -2.55 -3.11 -9.90
C LEU A 220 -2.50 -4.05 -11.12
N ARG A 221 -1.39 -4.75 -11.34
CA ARG A 221 -1.32 -5.79 -12.39
C ARG A 221 -2.21 -6.98 -12.05
N ASP A 222 -2.20 -7.41 -10.79
CA ASP A 222 -3.05 -8.50 -10.32
C ASP A 222 -4.54 -8.11 -10.42
N GLU A 223 -4.88 -6.87 -10.10
CA GLU A 223 -6.23 -6.32 -10.28
C GLU A 223 -6.63 -6.22 -11.76
N ALA A 224 -5.74 -5.73 -12.64
CA ALA A 224 -5.99 -5.68 -14.08
C ALA A 224 -6.24 -7.08 -14.65
N PHE A 225 -5.46 -8.07 -14.19
CA PHE A 225 -5.64 -9.46 -14.58
C PHE A 225 -6.98 -10.03 -14.10
N ALA A 226 -7.36 -9.76 -12.85
CA ALA A 226 -8.65 -10.17 -12.29
C ALA A 226 -9.85 -9.50 -13.00
N ALA A 227 -9.71 -8.23 -13.40
CA ALA A 227 -10.75 -7.49 -14.13
C ALA A 227 -11.02 -8.08 -15.53
N LEU A 228 -9.98 -8.60 -16.21
CA LEU A 228 -10.08 -9.29 -17.50
C LEU A 228 -10.62 -10.72 -17.36
N HIS A 229 -10.41 -11.36 -16.22
CA HIS A 229 -10.80 -12.74 -15.95
C HIS A 229 -11.69 -12.81 -14.71
N PRO A 230 -12.93 -12.29 -14.79
CA PRO A 230 -13.86 -12.39 -13.67
C PRO A 230 -14.06 -13.86 -13.33
N VAL A 231 -13.75 -14.21 -12.08
CA VAL A 231 -14.20 -15.49 -11.54
C VAL A 231 -15.72 -15.44 -11.52
N ALA A 232 -16.37 -16.36 -12.24
CA ALA A 232 -17.81 -16.48 -12.18
C ALA A 232 -18.22 -16.66 -10.71
N GLU A 233 -18.96 -15.70 -10.17
CA GLU A 233 -19.57 -15.86 -8.85
C GLU A 233 -20.38 -17.16 -8.87
N PRO A 234 -20.11 -18.13 -7.97
CA PRO A 234 -21.02 -19.25 -7.81
C PRO A 234 -22.39 -18.63 -7.50
N PRO A 235 -23.48 -19.07 -8.17
CA PRO A 235 -24.80 -18.49 -7.96
C PRO A 235 -25.07 -18.52 -6.47
N THR A 236 -25.12 -17.33 -5.86
CA THR A 236 -25.32 -17.14 -4.44
C THR A 236 -26.60 -17.87 -4.07
N ALA A 237 -26.47 -18.99 -3.36
CA ALA A 237 -27.56 -19.82 -2.86
C ALA A 237 -28.27 -19.13 -1.68
N LEU A 238 -28.51 -17.83 -1.79
CA LEU A 238 -29.27 -17.03 -0.83
C LEU A 238 -30.59 -16.61 -1.50
N SER A 239 -31.45 -17.59 -1.72
CA SER A 239 -32.89 -17.39 -1.56
C SER A 239 -33.30 -18.13 -0.29
N ILE A 240 -33.24 -17.36 0.80
CA ILE A 240 -33.53 -17.75 2.18
C ILE A 240 -35.05 -17.78 2.38
N VAL A 241 -35.52 -18.90 2.95
CA VAL A 241 -36.69 -19.09 3.84
C VAL A 241 -38.10 -18.99 3.25
N GLY A 242 -38.77 -20.14 3.26
CA GLY A 242 -40.22 -20.22 3.16
C GLY A 242 -40.77 -21.62 2.95
N PHE A 243 -40.52 -22.57 3.86
CA PHE A 243 -41.51 -23.53 4.38
C PHE A 243 -40.84 -24.47 5.38
N ALA A 244 -40.98 -24.16 6.67
CA ALA A 244 -40.90 -25.18 7.71
C ALA A 244 -42.14 -26.08 7.56
N GLY A 245 -41.96 -27.27 6.99
CA GLY A 245 -42.89 -28.38 7.13
C GLY A 245 -42.61 -29.12 8.45
N PRO A 246 -43.63 -29.68 9.11
CA PRO A 246 -43.51 -30.14 10.49
C PRO A 246 -42.66 -31.41 10.59
N GLU A 247 -41.82 -31.40 11.63
CA GLU A 247 -41.27 -32.51 12.38
C GLU A 247 -41.51 -33.91 11.80
N THR A 248 -40.43 -34.52 11.32
CA THR A 248 -40.33 -35.99 11.32
C THR A 248 -39.06 -36.37 12.05
N THR A 249 -39.24 -36.66 13.33
CA THR A 249 -38.32 -37.37 14.21
C THR A 249 -37.70 -38.57 13.49
N ARG A 250 -36.38 -38.54 13.27
CA ARG A 250 -35.60 -39.76 13.04
C ARG A 250 -34.14 -39.57 13.47
N GLU A 251 -33.92 -39.96 14.72
CA GLU A 251 -32.77 -40.69 15.26
C GLU A 251 -31.40 -40.51 14.60
N LEU A 252 -30.48 -39.94 15.39
CA LEU A 252 -29.03 -40.00 15.27
C LEU A 252 -28.54 -41.46 15.11
N PRO A 253 -27.41 -41.65 14.42
CA PRO A 253 -26.27 -42.15 15.19
C PRO A 253 -24.98 -41.36 14.98
N VAL A 254 -24.28 -41.30 16.11
CA VAL A 254 -22.91 -40.86 16.38
C VAL A 254 -21.90 -41.46 15.39
N GLY A 255 -20.95 -40.65 14.93
CA GLY A 255 -19.84 -41.09 14.08
C GLY A 255 -18.71 -40.05 13.92
N THR A 256 -17.95 -39.86 14.99
CA THR A 256 -16.49 -39.58 15.03
C THR A 256 -15.83 -38.52 14.13
N VAL A 257 -15.35 -37.51 14.85
CA VAL A 257 -14.24 -36.57 14.62
C VAL A 257 -12.96 -37.22 14.09
N ALA A 258 -12.38 -36.63 13.04
CA ALA A 258 -10.94 -36.64 12.70
C ALA A 258 -10.67 -35.36 11.89
N ASP A 259 -10.28 -34.25 12.50
CA ASP A 259 -8.89 -33.86 12.77
C ASP A 259 -7.96 -34.05 11.56
N VAL A 260 -7.86 -33.01 10.72
CA VAL A 260 -6.78 -32.87 9.74
C VAL A 260 -6.22 -31.45 9.89
N THR A 261 -5.47 -31.29 10.96
CA THR A 261 -4.52 -30.19 11.16
C THR A 261 -3.38 -30.37 10.15
N ARG A 262 -3.36 -29.57 9.08
CA ARG A 262 -2.30 -29.60 8.07
C ARG A 262 -1.21 -28.60 8.45
N GLU A 263 -0.17 -29.12 9.09
CA GLU A 263 1.08 -28.40 9.39
C GLU A 263 1.79 -27.96 8.10
N LEU A 264 2.22 -26.70 8.06
CA LEU A 264 3.13 -26.12 7.07
C LEU A 264 4.56 -26.22 7.63
N PRO A 265 5.53 -26.85 6.94
CA PRO A 265 6.92 -26.80 7.35
C PRO A 265 7.57 -25.46 6.95
N PRO A 266 8.38 -24.83 7.82
CA PRO A 266 9.10 -23.60 7.50
C PRO A 266 10.31 -23.89 6.58
N VAL A 267 10.33 -23.24 5.42
CA VAL A 267 11.47 -23.28 4.49
C VAL A 267 12.60 -22.43 5.05
N ALA A 268 13.73 -23.10 5.31
CA ALA A 268 14.96 -22.54 5.86
C ALA A 268 15.66 -21.56 4.89
N ARG A 269 16.03 -20.38 5.39
CA ARG A 269 16.98 -19.46 4.75
C ARG A 269 18.41 -20.02 4.88
N GLY A 270 19.00 -20.45 3.77
CA GLY A 270 20.42 -20.76 3.68
C GLY A 270 21.26 -19.49 3.52
N ARG A 271 22.02 -19.13 4.56
CA ARG A 271 23.23 -18.31 4.46
C ARG A 271 24.37 -19.21 3.98
N ALA A 272 24.98 -18.91 2.84
CA ALA A 272 26.27 -19.48 2.46
C ALA A 272 27.39 -18.56 2.96
N ALA A 273 28.37 -19.18 3.60
CA ALA A 273 29.51 -18.57 4.24
C ALA A 273 30.58 -18.11 3.23
N VAL A 274 31.24 -17.01 3.59
CA VAL A 274 32.51 -16.57 3.00
C VAL A 274 33.61 -17.48 3.52
N ALA A 275 34.34 -18.13 2.61
CA ALA A 275 35.59 -18.81 2.93
C ALA A 275 36.75 -17.80 2.82
N THR A 276 37.57 -17.83 3.87
CA THR A 276 38.88 -17.18 4.05
C THR A 276 39.93 -17.66 3.07
#